data_AF-A0A9D8Y392-F1
#
_entry.id   AF-A0A9D8Y392-F1
#
_cell.length_a   1.000
_cell.length_b   1.000
_cell.length_c   1.000
_cell.angle_alpha   90.00
_cell.angle_beta   90.00
_cell.angle_gamma   90.00
#
_symmetry.space_group_name_H-M   'P 1'
#
loop_
_entity.id
_entity.type
_entity.pdbx_description
1 polymer ?
#
loop_
_entity_poly.entity_id
_entity_poly.type
_entity_poly.pdbx_seq_one_letter_code
_entity_poly.pdbx_strand_id
1 'polypeptide(L)'
;IHTYKFHQAVADHVVLDLKYEARDVPQQLTSQQEVDRWFANATKNLNNYQKAAVRKAWANMEKLMSAGERKQRIIASIIEDFTLKPRLNNNRGTAMLVAASIYDACHYFRLFQNTSFAPYVGVITSFQPNHNAISREPANSDERYKFDTYTDHVLKGFPTTEKYEAEIKRRFIEEPANCKLLIVVSKLLTGFDAPSCTYIYLDNELRDHNLFQAICRTNRLDGEDKDYGHIVDFKELFGNVQEAIAVYSSDELDIEGASDAENNVELKERLKESRKKLGAAREALKYLCEPVAQPREMEQYLHYFCGIAGNPEALSETEALRVSFYKSVATFVRAFADISQELPEAGYTDQEIDELNWDAQFYAELRSAIKKHSGEELDIKPYEADMRHLLNTYIKADSAGQLGEIDNYSLVELIIETGIHDAIARKLNEKGSLSNNAVAEGIINNVRKTIIREQLTDPRFYEEMSTLLDDLIQQARNDAASYEEFLNKAESLIEKLGKKGADGPDVPRRLLGKREAIVLFNNLEAILESVRISADEVRYPTWEIENRVDIALEIDRAMREEAPAGWLGDSVREKQVLNALFPIMEGNREATLAIFEIIKNLPGYQ
;
A
#
# COMPACT_ATOMS: atom_id res chain seq x y z
N ILE A 1 20.64 3.79 31.24
CA ILE A 1 19.44 3.58 30.39
C ILE A 1 19.78 2.42 29.46
N HIS A 2 18.91 1.42 29.35
CA HIS A 2 19.15 0.18 28.58
C HIS A 2 18.23 0.18 27.36
N THR A 3 18.77 -0.13 26.18
CA THR A 3 18.04 -0.19 24.91
C THR A 3 17.77 -1.65 24.55
N TYR A 4 16.52 -1.97 24.20
CA TYR A 4 16.12 -3.30 23.74
C TYR A 4 15.52 -3.19 22.35
N LYS A 5 16.25 -3.68 21.34
CA LYS A 5 16.01 -3.39 19.91
C LYS A 5 15.06 -4.40 19.27
N PHE A 6 14.49 -4.04 18.12
CA PHE A 6 13.55 -4.89 17.38
C PHE A 6 14.11 -6.30 17.07
N HIS A 7 15.31 -6.38 16.46
CA HIS A 7 15.92 -7.68 16.14
C HIS A 7 16.21 -8.53 17.38
N GLN A 8 16.53 -7.91 18.52
CA GLN A 8 16.74 -8.62 19.80
C GLN A 8 15.41 -9.17 20.32
N ALA A 9 14.34 -8.37 20.26
CA ALA A 9 13.00 -8.80 20.65
C ALA A 9 12.47 -9.95 19.76
N VAL A 10 12.83 -9.98 18.47
CA VAL A 10 12.51 -11.08 17.56
C VAL A 10 13.33 -12.33 17.92
N ALA A 11 14.64 -12.18 18.13
CA ALA A 11 15.53 -13.29 18.48
C ALA A 11 15.16 -13.94 19.83
N ASP A 12 14.76 -13.13 20.81
CA ASP A 12 14.32 -13.58 22.13
C ASP A 12 12.86 -14.07 22.14
N HIS A 13 12.20 -14.12 20.97
CA HIS A 13 10.80 -14.52 20.83
C HIS A 13 9.82 -13.70 21.68
N VAL A 14 10.15 -12.43 21.95
CA VAL A 14 9.25 -11.48 22.64
C VAL A 14 8.23 -10.89 21.66
N VAL A 15 8.62 -10.74 20.38
CA VAL A 15 7.76 -10.34 19.27
C VAL A 15 8.03 -11.23 18.05
N LEU A 16 7.06 -11.30 17.14
CA LEU A 16 7.22 -11.95 15.84
C LEU A 16 7.98 -11.04 14.87
N ASP A 17 8.57 -11.66 13.85
CA ASP A 17 9.12 -10.92 12.72
C ASP A 17 7.99 -10.45 11.78
N LEU A 18 8.32 -9.59 10.83
CA LEU A 18 7.39 -9.00 9.88
C LEU A 18 7.62 -9.54 8.46
N LYS A 19 6.56 -9.64 7.67
CA LYS A 19 6.61 -9.94 6.22
C LYS A 19 6.00 -8.79 5.43
N TYR A 20 6.67 -8.38 4.36
CA TYR A 20 6.23 -7.29 3.51
C TYR A 20 5.80 -7.80 2.14
N GLU A 21 4.65 -7.33 1.67
CA GLU A 21 4.08 -7.63 0.36
C GLU A 21 3.62 -6.31 -0.28
N ALA A 22 4.16 -5.96 -1.45
CA ALA A 22 3.68 -4.82 -2.23
C ALA A 22 2.62 -5.27 -3.24
N ARG A 23 1.51 -4.55 -3.31
CA ARG A 23 0.45 -4.76 -4.30
C ARG A 23 0.14 -3.47 -5.03
N ASP A 24 0.29 -3.43 -6.34
CA ASP A 24 -0.16 -2.28 -7.12
C ASP A 24 -1.61 -2.46 -7.57
N VAL A 25 -2.33 -1.34 -7.63
CA VAL A 25 -3.65 -1.25 -8.26
C VAL A 25 -3.54 -0.16 -9.33
N PRO A 26 -3.02 -0.51 -10.52
CA PRO A 26 -2.84 0.45 -11.58
C PRO A 26 -4.20 0.97 -12.03
N GLN A 27 -4.26 2.29 -12.21
CA GLN A 27 -5.44 3.00 -12.69
C GLN A 27 -5.12 3.53 -14.08
N GLN A 28 -5.92 3.13 -15.08
CA GLN A 28 -5.70 3.58 -16.45
C GLN A 28 -7.00 4.01 -17.12
N LEU A 29 -6.91 5.08 -17.90
CA LEU A 29 -7.93 5.44 -18.85
C LEU A 29 -7.74 4.58 -20.11
N THR A 30 -8.58 3.57 -20.27
CA THR A 30 -8.44 2.55 -21.32
C THR A 30 -8.70 3.06 -22.75
N SER A 31 -9.25 4.27 -22.92
CA SER A 31 -9.45 4.87 -24.25
C SER A 31 -9.38 6.39 -24.26
N GLN A 32 -8.16 6.94 -24.31
CA GLN A 32 -7.93 8.38 -24.47
C GLN A 32 -8.56 8.92 -25.77
N GLN A 33 -8.50 8.17 -26.87
CA GLN A 33 -9.02 8.60 -28.18
C GLN A 33 -10.54 8.84 -28.16
N GLU A 34 -11.29 7.99 -27.45
CA GLU A 34 -12.75 8.12 -27.35
C GLU A 34 -13.15 9.32 -26.48
N VAL A 35 -12.40 9.56 -25.39
CA VAL A 35 -12.54 10.76 -24.56
C VAL A 35 -12.23 12.02 -25.37
N ASP A 36 -11.11 12.05 -26.10
CA ASP A 36 -10.72 13.19 -26.93
C ASP A 36 -11.76 13.46 -28.04
N ARG A 37 -12.31 12.40 -28.65
CA ARG A 37 -13.37 12.52 -29.66
C ARG A 37 -14.65 13.12 -29.09
N TRP A 38 -15.07 12.69 -27.90
CA TRP A 38 -16.22 13.29 -27.22
C TRP A 38 -15.95 14.77 -26.91
N PHE A 39 -14.78 15.11 -26.36
CA PHE A 39 -14.40 16.50 -26.10
C PHE A 39 -14.43 17.37 -27.35
N ALA A 40 -13.89 16.88 -28.47
CA ALA A 40 -13.89 17.59 -29.74
C ALA A 40 -15.31 17.91 -30.24
N ASN A 41 -16.25 16.97 -30.09
CA ASN A 41 -17.64 17.14 -30.51
C ASN A 41 -18.47 17.98 -29.53
N ALA A 42 -18.44 17.63 -28.23
CA ALA A 42 -19.22 18.28 -27.18
C ALA A 42 -18.83 19.75 -26.98
N THR A 43 -17.57 20.11 -27.28
CA THR A 43 -17.06 21.47 -27.11
C THR A 43 -16.88 22.25 -28.42
N LYS A 44 -17.37 21.73 -29.56
CA LYS A 44 -17.15 22.32 -30.90
C LYS A 44 -17.59 23.79 -31.00
N ASN A 45 -18.71 24.14 -30.37
CA ASN A 45 -19.31 25.47 -30.41
C ASN A 45 -18.97 26.31 -29.17
N LEU A 46 -18.05 25.84 -28.31
CA LEU A 46 -17.64 26.54 -27.09
C LEU A 46 -16.41 27.41 -27.35
N ASN A 47 -16.35 28.56 -26.68
CA ASN A 47 -15.13 29.38 -26.65
C ASN A 47 -14.02 28.71 -25.80
N ASN A 48 -12.81 29.23 -25.85
CA ASN A 48 -11.64 28.68 -25.16
C ASN A 48 -11.84 28.57 -23.65
N TYR A 49 -12.45 29.60 -23.04
CA TYR A 49 -12.76 29.61 -21.61
C TYR A 49 -13.73 28.47 -21.24
N GLN A 50 -14.81 28.32 -22.00
CA GLN A 50 -15.82 27.28 -21.80
C GLN A 50 -15.21 25.87 -22.00
N LYS A 51 -14.38 25.68 -23.03
CA LYS A 51 -13.60 24.42 -23.23
C LYS A 51 -12.74 24.09 -22.02
N ALA A 52 -12.02 25.08 -21.48
CA ALA A 52 -11.21 24.90 -20.29
C ALA A 52 -12.05 24.56 -19.05
N ALA A 53 -13.26 25.12 -18.93
CA ALA A 53 -14.19 24.80 -17.85
C ALA A 53 -14.65 23.33 -17.90
N VAL A 54 -15.03 22.81 -19.07
CA VAL A 54 -15.39 21.38 -19.24
C VAL A 54 -14.21 20.48 -18.90
N ARG A 55 -13.00 20.77 -19.41
CA ARG A 55 -11.79 19.99 -19.10
C ARG A 55 -11.46 19.97 -17.61
N LYS A 56 -11.63 21.10 -16.93
CA LYS A 56 -11.40 21.19 -15.48
C LYS A 56 -12.42 20.34 -14.70
N ALA A 57 -13.69 20.37 -15.10
CA ALA A 57 -14.71 19.55 -14.47
C ALA A 57 -14.46 18.05 -14.68
N TRP A 58 -14.04 17.66 -15.88
CA TRP A 58 -13.60 16.29 -16.19
C TRP A 58 -12.45 15.84 -15.30
N ALA A 59 -11.36 16.61 -15.22
CA ALA A 59 -10.19 16.23 -14.42
C ALA A 59 -10.54 16.01 -12.94
N ASN A 60 -11.44 16.84 -12.40
CA ASN A 60 -11.95 16.65 -11.03
C ASN A 60 -12.76 15.36 -10.89
N MET A 61 -13.62 15.06 -11.88
CA MET A 61 -14.48 13.88 -11.86
C MET A 61 -13.69 12.58 -12.07
N GLU A 62 -12.72 12.59 -12.99
CA GLU A 62 -11.77 11.52 -13.23
C GLU A 62 -11.01 11.16 -11.96
N LYS A 63 -10.43 12.16 -11.28
CA LYS A 63 -9.75 11.96 -10.00
C LYS A 63 -10.65 11.29 -8.96
N LEU A 64 -11.90 11.72 -8.85
CA LEU A 64 -12.85 11.20 -7.86
C LEU A 64 -13.30 9.77 -8.18
N MET A 65 -13.62 9.49 -9.45
CA MET A 65 -14.09 8.17 -9.89
C MET A 65 -12.97 7.12 -9.88
N SER A 66 -11.78 7.50 -10.35
CA SER A 66 -10.58 6.66 -10.31
C SER A 66 -10.25 6.23 -8.87
N ALA A 67 -10.34 7.16 -7.91
CA ALA A 67 -10.14 6.84 -6.49
C ALA A 67 -11.21 5.87 -5.94
N GLY A 68 -12.44 5.90 -6.46
CA GLY A 68 -13.50 4.97 -6.08
C GLY A 68 -13.24 3.55 -6.56
N GLU A 69 -12.89 3.38 -7.84
CA GLU A 69 -12.58 2.06 -8.41
C GLU A 69 -11.34 1.43 -7.77
N ARG A 70 -10.26 2.19 -7.56
CA ARG A 70 -9.07 1.68 -6.87
C ARG A 70 -9.40 1.13 -5.49
N LYS A 71 -10.21 1.85 -4.70
CA LYS A 71 -10.64 1.39 -3.37
C LYS A 71 -11.46 0.10 -3.45
N GLN A 72 -12.30 -0.07 -4.46
CA GLN A 72 -13.05 -1.31 -4.66
C GLN A 72 -12.12 -2.50 -4.98
N ARG A 73 -11.05 -2.28 -5.75
CA ARG A 73 -10.02 -3.31 -6.02
C ARG A 73 -9.23 -3.68 -4.77
N ILE A 74 -8.87 -2.69 -3.95
CA ILE A 74 -8.25 -2.93 -2.64
C ILE A 74 -9.17 -3.74 -1.75
N ILE A 75 -10.46 -3.38 -1.67
CA ILE A 75 -11.47 -4.14 -0.92
C ILE A 75 -11.57 -5.59 -1.40
N ALA A 76 -11.62 -5.80 -2.72
CA ALA A 76 -11.68 -7.14 -3.29
C ALA A 76 -10.46 -7.98 -2.90
N SER A 77 -9.25 -7.39 -2.97
CA SER A 77 -8.00 -8.01 -2.57
C SER A 77 -7.97 -8.36 -1.07
N ILE A 78 -8.47 -7.47 -0.21
CA ILE A 78 -8.59 -7.74 1.24
C ILE A 78 -9.56 -8.89 1.50
N ILE A 79 -10.74 -8.89 0.87
CA ILE A 79 -11.75 -9.95 1.05
C ILE A 79 -11.22 -11.30 0.55
N GLU A 80 -10.46 -11.30 -0.55
CA GLU A 80 -9.77 -12.49 -1.04
C GLU A 80 -8.76 -13.03 -0.03
N ASP A 81 -7.95 -12.18 0.60
CA ASP A 81 -7.03 -12.62 1.67
C ASP A 81 -7.79 -13.26 2.85
N PHE A 82 -8.93 -12.70 3.26
CA PHE A 82 -9.77 -13.30 4.29
C PHE A 82 -10.34 -14.68 3.90
N THR A 83 -10.30 -15.02 2.62
CA THR A 83 -10.71 -16.32 2.09
C THR A 83 -9.53 -17.26 1.92
N LEU A 84 -8.38 -16.77 1.43
CA LEU A 84 -7.25 -17.60 1.03
C LEU A 84 -6.17 -17.75 2.11
N LYS A 85 -5.96 -16.75 2.97
CA LYS A 85 -4.86 -16.78 3.94
C LYS A 85 -5.28 -17.60 5.17
N PRO A 86 -4.54 -18.66 5.55
CA PRO A 86 -4.96 -19.60 6.59
C PRO A 86 -5.35 -18.94 7.93
N ARG A 87 -4.55 -17.97 8.38
CA ARG A 87 -4.77 -17.25 9.65
C ARG A 87 -5.99 -16.34 9.63
N LEU A 88 -6.38 -15.81 8.47
CA LEU A 88 -7.58 -14.97 8.34
C LEU A 88 -8.85 -15.81 8.12
N ASN A 89 -8.75 -16.89 7.35
CA ASN A 89 -9.87 -17.78 7.03
C ASN A 89 -10.35 -18.59 8.25
N ASN A 90 -9.44 -19.03 9.13
CA ASN A 90 -9.81 -19.77 10.34
C ASN A 90 -10.45 -18.93 11.47
N ASN A 91 -10.76 -17.65 11.21
CA ASN A 91 -11.37 -16.68 12.14
C ASN A 91 -10.53 -16.34 13.38
N ARG A 92 -9.23 -16.64 13.39
CA ARG A 92 -8.33 -16.29 14.50
C ARG A 92 -7.58 -14.98 14.28
N GLY A 93 -7.19 -14.71 13.05
CA GLY A 93 -6.51 -13.48 12.67
C GLY A 93 -7.47 -12.34 12.35
N THR A 94 -7.13 -11.15 12.80
CA THR A 94 -7.76 -9.89 12.40
C THR A 94 -6.79 -9.05 11.57
N ALA A 95 -7.32 -8.02 10.92
CA ALA A 95 -6.53 -7.10 10.12
C ALA A 95 -6.90 -5.62 10.36
N MET A 96 -5.96 -4.73 10.08
CA MET A 96 -6.18 -3.28 10.06
C MET A 96 -6.01 -2.74 8.64
N LEU A 97 -6.88 -1.82 8.22
CA LEU A 97 -6.70 -1.04 6.99
C LEU A 97 -6.40 0.42 7.35
N VAL A 98 -5.22 0.90 7.00
CA VAL A 98 -4.78 2.27 7.24
C VAL A 98 -5.09 3.12 6.01
N ALA A 99 -6.10 3.99 6.14
CA ALA A 99 -6.52 4.91 5.09
C ALA A 99 -5.77 6.26 5.19
N ALA A 100 -5.60 6.93 4.05
CA ALA A 100 -4.89 8.22 3.96
C ALA A 100 -5.57 9.38 4.71
N SER A 101 -6.89 9.36 4.82
CA SER A 101 -7.66 10.41 5.48
C SER A 101 -8.94 9.87 6.11
N ILE A 102 -9.56 10.68 6.97
CA ILE A 102 -10.88 10.35 7.54
C ILE A 102 -11.93 10.19 6.43
N TYR A 103 -11.86 11.02 5.39
CA TYR A 103 -12.73 10.92 4.24
C TYR A 103 -12.55 9.58 3.53
N ASP A 104 -11.30 9.16 3.30
CA ASP A 104 -11.00 7.86 2.68
C ASP A 104 -11.44 6.69 3.56
N ALA A 105 -11.25 6.76 4.88
CA ALA A 105 -11.75 5.77 5.83
C ALA A 105 -13.27 5.64 5.77
N CYS A 106 -14.00 6.76 5.70
CA CYS A 106 -15.46 6.77 5.51
C CYS A 106 -15.86 6.14 4.17
N HIS A 107 -15.10 6.44 3.11
CA HIS A 107 -15.34 5.90 1.78
C HIS A 107 -15.12 4.38 1.73
N TYR A 108 -14.02 3.88 2.32
CA TYR A 108 -13.79 2.45 2.49
C TYR A 108 -14.92 1.81 3.29
N PHE A 109 -15.27 2.37 4.44
CA PHE A 109 -16.32 1.83 5.30
C PHE A 109 -17.65 1.68 4.57
N ARG A 110 -18.08 2.72 3.83
CA ARG A 110 -19.32 2.68 3.02
C ARG A 110 -19.24 1.70 1.86
N LEU A 111 -18.10 1.56 1.20
CA LEU A 111 -17.93 0.55 0.16
C LEU A 111 -18.01 -0.87 0.73
N PHE A 112 -17.41 -1.12 1.90
CA PHE A 112 -17.54 -2.40 2.60
C PHE A 112 -19.00 -2.73 2.96
N GLN A 113 -19.84 -1.72 3.28
CA GLN A 113 -21.28 -1.92 3.54
C GLN A 113 -22.03 -2.56 2.36
N ASN A 114 -21.50 -2.46 1.13
CA ASN A 114 -22.09 -3.06 -0.07
C ASN A 114 -21.61 -4.50 -0.32
N THR A 115 -20.83 -5.08 0.59
CA THR A 115 -20.31 -6.45 0.47
C THR A 115 -20.85 -7.33 1.59
N SER A 116 -20.76 -8.66 1.43
CA SER A 116 -21.08 -9.62 2.49
C SER A 116 -20.16 -9.50 3.71
N PHE A 117 -19.05 -8.79 3.59
CA PHE A 117 -18.07 -8.59 4.66
C PHE A 117 -18.46 -7.48 5.64
N ALA A 118 -19.47 -6.66 5.30
CA ALA A 118 -19.93 -5.51 6.10
C ALA A 118 -20.08 -5.76 7.61
N PRO A 119 -20.66 -6.89 8.09
CA PRO A 119 -20.89 -7.11 9.52
C PRO A 119 -19.59 -7.24 10.34
N TYR A 120 -18.47 -7.54 9.68
CA TYR A 120 -17.18 -7.82 10.34
C TYR A 120 -16.21 -6.63 10.29
N VAL A 121 -16.64 -5.48 9.75
CA VAL A 121 -15.80 -4.30 9.56
C VAL A 121 -16.14 -3.23 10.59
N GLY A 122 -15.13 -2.75 11.31
CA GLY A 122 -15.21 -1.53 12.11
C GLY A 122 -14.44 -0.37 11.46
N VAL A 123 -14.79 0.86 11.80
CA VAL A 123 -14.02 2.07 11.46
C VAL A 123 -13.78 2.91 12.72
N ILE A 124 -12.55 3.32 13.01
CA ILE A 124 -12.22 4.21 14.14
C ILE A 124 -11.33 5.35 13.66
N THR A 125 -11.81 6.59 13.82
CA THR A 125 -11.06 7.80 13.45
C THR A 125 -11.16 8.87 14.54
N SER A 126 -10.45 9.99 14.39
CA SER A 126 -10.60 11.16 15.27
C SER A 126 -11.87 11.98 15.01
N PHE A 127 -12.68 11.63 14.00
CA PHE A 127 -13.88 12.38 13.67
C PHE A 127 -14.95 12.28 14.75
N GLN A 128 -15.54 13.44 15.07
CA GLN A 128 -16.65 13.58 16.00
C GLN A 128 -17.79 14.30 15.29
N PRO A 129 -18.94 13.65 15.05
CA PRO A 129 -20.03 14.26 14.31
C PRO A 129 -20.64 15.45 15.08
N ASN A 130 -20.62 16.63 14.47
CA ASN A 130 -21.15 17.86 15.04
C ASN A 130 -22.23 18.47 14.14
N HIS A 131 -23.48 18.44 14.61
CA HIS A 131 -24.64 18.95 13.86
C HIS A 131 -24.55 20.46 13.58
N ASN A 132 -23.89 21.23 14.44
CA ASN A 132 -23.73 22.67 14.22
C ASN A 132 -22.70 22.97 13.13
N ALA A 133 -21.63 22.18 13.07
CA ALA A 133 -20.57 22.33 12.08
C ALA A 133 -21.07 22.08 10.65
N ILE A 134 -22.00 21.14 10.45
CA ILE A 134 -22.53 20.81 9.12
C ILE A 134 -23.65 21.74 8.63
N SER A 135 -24.20 22.61 9.50
CA SER A 135 -25.36 23.46 9.14
C SER A 135 -25.06 24.46 8.02
N ARG A 136 -23.78 24.81 7.83
CA ARG A 136 -23.28 25.74 6.80
C ARG A 136 -22.52 25.04 5.68
N GLU A 137 -22.38 23.72 5.76
CA GLU A 137 -21.63 22.92 4.79
C GLU A 137 -22.49 22.61 3.55
N PRO A 138 -21.92 22.69 2.33
CA PRO A 138 -22.60 22.24 1.12
C PRO A 138 -23.02 20.76 1.21
N ALA A 139 -24.11 20.40 0.54
CA ALA A 139 -24.63 19.03 0.54
C ALA A 139 -23.64 17.97 0.01
N ASN A 140 -22.67 18.40 -0.80
CA ASN A 140 -21.64 17.58 -1.43
C ASN A 140 -20.24 17.81 -0.85
N SER A 141 -20.11 18.41 0.35
CA SER A 141 -18.80 18.63 0.97
C SER A 141 -18.26 17.37 1.66
N ASP A 142 -16.94 17.31 1.81
CA ASP A 142 -16.25 16.22 2.52
C ASP A 142 -16.69 16.14 3.99
N GLU A 143 -16.93 17.29 4.64
CA GLU A 143 -17.44 17.32 6.02
C GLU A 143 -18.84 16.73 6.13
N ARG A 144 -19.73 17.07 5.18
CA ARG A 144 -21.06 16.49 5.12
C ARG A 144 -21.01 14.98 4.89
N TYR A 145 -20.15 14.53 3.97
CA TYR A 145 -19.97 13.11 3.69
C TYR A 145 -19.49 12.31 4.92
N LYS A 146 -18.50 12.85 5.65
CA LYS A 146 -18.01 12.23 6.90
C LYS A 146 -19.10 12.19 7.97
N PHE A 147 -19.83 13.30 8.13
CA PHE A 147 -20.94 13.39 9.07
C PHE A 147 -22.01 12.35 8.77
N ASP A 148 -22.53 12.31 7.55
CA ASP A 148 -23.58 11.37 7.12
C ASP A 148 -23.10 9.92 7.29
N THR A 149 -21.82 9.64 6.99
CA THR A 149 -21.23 8.31 7.23
C THR A 149 -21.29 7.92 8.71
N TYR A 150 -20.91 8.83 9.60
CA TYR A 150 -20.91 8.56 11.04
C TYR A 150 -22.33 8.43 11.61
N THR A 151 -23.26 9.28 11.20
CA THR A 151 -24.64 9.23 11.72
C THR A 151 -25.41 8.02 11.20
N ASP A 152 -25.26 7.71 9.91
CA ASP A 152 -26.16 6.75 9.24
C ASP A 152 -25.62 5.32 9.33
N HIS A 153 -24.30 5.16 9.43
CA HIS A 153 -23.64 3.85 9.40
C HIS A 153 -22.87 3.52 10.70
N VAL A 154 -22.04 4.44 11.22
CA VAL A 154 -21.15 4.13 12.36
C VAL A 154 -21.90 4.12 13.70
N LEU A 155 -22.67 5.18 13.98
CA LEU A 155 -23.37 5.36 15.25
C LEU A 155 -24.76 4.72 15.26
N LYS A 156 -25.11 3.94 14.23
CA LYS A 156 -26.37 3.22 14.19
C LYS A 156 -26.41 2.16 15.29
N GLY A 157 -27.12 2.45 16.37
CA GLY A 157 -27.18 1.60 17.56
C GLY A 157 -26.20 1.98 18.68
N PHE A 158 -25.44 3.06 18.52
CA PHE A 158 -24.54 3.58 19.54
C PHE A 158 -24.86 5.04 19.86
N PRO A 159 -24.95 5.43 21.14
CA PRO A 159 -25.32 6.79 21.50
C PRO A 159 -24.18 7.81 21.31
N THR A 160 -22.93 7.36 21.25
CA THR A 160 -21.72 8.20 21.20
C THR A 160 -20.60 7.46 20.49
N THR A 161 -19.69 8.20 19.85
CA THR A 161 -18.45 7.66 19.25
C THR A 161 -17.59 6.94 20.27
N GLU A 162 -17.50 7.40 21.51
CA GLU A 162 -16.68 6.78 22.56
C GLU A 162 -17.17 5.36 22.89
N LYS A 163 -18.49 5.18 23.03
CA LYS A 163 -19.10 3.86 23.28
C LYS A 163 -18.97 2.93 22.07
N TYR A 164 -19.12 3.46 20.87
CA TYR A 164 -18.88 2.69 19.65
C TYR A 164 -17.40 2.25 19.59
N GLU A 165 -16.45 3.16 19.81
CA GLU A 165 -15.02 2.86 19.81
C GLU A 165 -14.66 1.81 20.86
N ALA A 166 -15.20 1.93 22.07
CA ALA A 166 -14.95 0.96 23.14
C ALA A 166 -15.44 -0.44 22.76
N GLU A 167 -16.65 -0.56 22.20
CA GLU A 167 -17.20 -1.86 21.80
C GLU A 167 -16.46 -2.46 20.60
N ILE A 168 -16.11 -1.66 19.59
CA ILE A 168 -15.35 -2.16 18.44
C ILE A 168 -13.93 -2.59 18.85
N LYS A 169 -13.25 -1.83 19.71
CA LYS A 169 -11.94 -2.25 20.26
C LYS A 169 -12.05 -3.55 21.02
N ARG A 170 -13.07 -3.68 21.89
CA ARG A 170 -13.33 -4.91 22.65
C ARG A 170 -13.54 -6.09 21.71
N ARG A 171 -14.43 -5.97 20.72
CA ARG A 171 -14.67 -7.04 19.74
C ARG A 171 -13.44 -7.40 18.92
N PHE A 172 -12.66 -6.40 18.50
CA PHE A 172 -11.45 -6.65 17.71
C PHE A 172 -10.40 -7.44 18.51
N ILE A 173 -10.31 -7.22 19.83
CA ILE A 173 -9.39 -7.93 20.72
C ILE A 173 -9.94 -9.31 21.12
N GLU A 174 -11.19 -9.35 21.61
CA GLU A 174 -11.77 -10.52 22.28
C GLU A 174 -12.56 -11.43 21.34
N GLU A 175 -13.05 -10.91 20.21
CA GLU A 175 -13.96 -11.60 19.29
C GLU A 175 -13.49 -11.49 17.83
N PRO A 176 -12.31 -12.04 17.48
CA PRO A 176 -11.70 -11.88 16.15
C PRO A 176 -12.58 -12.39 14.99
N ALA A 177 -13.46 -13.37 15.26
CA ALA A 177 -14.44 -13.85 14.29
C ALA A 177 -15.56 -12.85 13.98
N ASN A 178 -15.89 -11.97 14.94
CA ASN A 178 -17.00 -11.01 14.86
C ASN A 178 -16.55 -9.59 14.47
N CYS A 179 -15.26 -9.27 14.63
CA CYS A 179 -14.65 -8.03 14.14
C CYS A 179 -13.32 -8.36 13.46
N LYS A 180 -13.38 -8.63 12.16
CA LYS A 180 -12.27 -9.13 11.35
C LYS A 180 -11.36 -8.02 10.84
N LEU A 181 -11.94 -6.89 10.44
CA LEU A 181 -11.20 -5.77 9.83
C LEU A 181 -11.50 -4.46 10.55
N LEU A 182 -10.45 -3.70 10.87
CA LEU A 182 -10.57 -2.37 11.46
C LEU A 182 -9.95 -1.31 10.57
N ILE A 183 -10.78 -0.39 10.07
CA ILE A 183 -10.33 0.75 9.26
C ILE A 183 -9.91 1.88 10.19
N VAL A 184 -8.69 2.40 10.02
CA VAL A 184 -8.10 3.47 10.83
C VAL A 184 -7.42 4.52 9.97
N VAL A 185 -7.05 5.64 10.58
CA VAL A 185 -6.24 6.71 9.96
C VAL A 185 -4.98 6.93 10.78
N SER A 186 -5.08 7.61 11.91
CA SER A 186 -3.96 7.85 12.85
C SER A 186 -4.21 7.23 14.23
N LYS A 187 -5.47 7.08 14.64
CA LYS A 187 -5.82 6.39 15.89
C LYS A 187 -5.41 4.92 15.82
N LEU A 188 -5.05 4.36 16.97
CA LEU A 188 -4.71 2.95 17.17
C LEU A 188 -3.43 2.47 16.48
N LEU A 189 -2.71 3.36 15.79
CA LEU A 189 -1.35 3.08 15.31
C LEU A 189 -0.33 3.11 16.45
N THR A 190 -0.70 3.72 17.59
CA THR A 190 0.09 3.77 18.83
C THR A 190 -0.72 3.27 20.02
N GLY A 191 -0.05 2.58 20.95
CA GLY A 191 -0.62 2.17 22.24
C GLY A 191 -1.74 1.12 22.22
N PHE A 192 -2.26 0.76 21.04
CA PHE A 192 -3.29 -0.28 20.89
C PHE A 192 -2.66 -1.66 20.71
N ASP A 193 -3.08 -2.62 21.53
CA ASP A 193 -2.52 -3.97 21.57
C ASP A 193 -3.62 -5.00 21.29
N ALA A 194 -3.46 -5.75 20.20
CA ALA A 194 -4.38 -6.79 19.78
C ALA A 194 -3.57 -7.97 19.23
N PRO A 195 -3.28 -9.00 20.05
CA PRO A 195 -2.48 -10.16 19.64
C PRO A 195 -2.97 -10.84 18.35
N SER A 196 -4.28 -10.91 18.15
CA SER A 196 -4.92 -11.46 16.95
C SER A 196 -4.67 -10.67 15.67
N CYS A 197 -4.26 -9.40 15.76
CA CYS A 197 -3.95 -8.56 14.60
C CYS A 197 -2.76 -9.16 13.85
N THR A 198 -3.03 -9.71 12.67
CA THR A 198 -2.06 -10.46 11.87
C THR A 198 -1.67 -9.70 10.61
N TYR A 199 -2.60 -8.96 10.01
CA TYR A 199 -2.37 -8.22 8.76
C TYR A 199 -2.58 -6.72 8.96
N ILE A 200 -1.73 -5.92 8.33
CA ILE A 200 -1.95 -4.47 8.16
C ILE A 200 -1.89 -4.13 6.67
N TYR A 201 -2.98 -3.55 6.18
CA TYR A 201 -3.12 -3.06 4.82
C TYR A 201 -2.85 -1.55 4.81
N LEU A 202 -1.89 -1.11 3.99
CA LEU A 202 -1.50 0.29 3.88
C LEU A 202 -2.04 0.90 2.59
N ASP A 203 -2.97 1.85 2.72
CA ASP A 203 -3.36 2.77 1.64
C ASP A 203 -3.16 4.22 2.09
N ASN A 204 -2.02 4.47 2.73
CA ASN A 204 -1.60 5.76 3.25
C ASN A 204 -0.08 5.89 3.14
N GLU A 205 0.42 7.06 2.73
CA GLU A 205 1.85 7.38 2.64
C GLU A 205 2.43 7.68 4.03
N LEU A 206 2.49 6.66 4.90
CA LEU A 206 3.15 6.75 6.19
C LEU A 206 4.67 6.85 6.04
N ARG A 207 5.31 7.54 6.97
CA ARG A 207 6.77 7.73 7.04
C ARG A 207 7.29 7.54 8.46
N ASP A 208 8.59 7.28 8.56
CA ASP A 208 9.38 7.33 9.80
C ASP A 208 8.73 6.55 10.97
N HIS A 209 8.67 7.17 12.14
CA HIS A 209 8.18 6.56 13.36
C HIS A 209 6.72 6.13 13.30
N ASN A 210 5.87 6.85 12.57
CA ASN A 210 4.46 6.51 12.42
C ASN A 210 4.28 5.21 11.62
N LEU A 211 5.11 5.00 10.59
CA LEU A 211 5.10 3.77 9.80
C LEU A 211 5.55 2.57 10.64
N PHE A 212 6.69 2.68 11.33
CA PHE A 212 7.19 1.57 12.16
C PHE A 212 6.21 1.18 13.28
N GLN A 213 5.60 2.16 13.94
CA GLN A 213 4.63 1.91 15.02
C GLN A 213 3.36 1.23 14.51
N ALA A 214 2.89 1.61 13.32
CA ALA A 214 1.76 1.00 12.65
C ALA A 214 2.04 -0.45 12.27
N ILE A 215 3.16 -0.74 11.60
CA ILE A 215 3.49 -2.11 11.18
C ILE A 215 3.76 -3.02 12.38
N CYS A 216 4.33 -2.51 13.47
CA CYS A 216 4.50 -3.26 14.71
C CYS A 216 3.18 -3.63 15.41
N ARG A 217 2.01 -3.17 14.95
CA ARG A 217 0.73 -3.66 15.50
C ARG A 217 0.48 -5.14 15.22
N THR A 218 1.11 -5.70 14.19
CA THR A 218 0.88 -7.09 13.77
C THR A 218 1.86 -8.09 14.40
N ASN A 219 2.92 -7.62 15.07
CA ASN A 219 4.04 -8.46 15.52
C ASN A 219 3.89 -9.09 16.91
N ARG A 220 2.70 -9.01 17.52
CA ARG A 220 2.44 -9.61 18.83
C ARG A 220 2.29 -11.13 18.72
N LEU A 221 2.82 -11.85 19.71
CA LEU A 221 2.67 -13.31 19.83
C LEU A 221 1.20 -13.68 20.01
N ASP A 222 0.72 -14.68 19.28
CA ASP A 222 -0.68 -15.17 19.40
C ASP A 222 -0.80 -16.64 18.98
N GLY A 223 -0.16 -17.51 19.75
CA GLY A 223 -0.12 -18.96 19.49
C GLY A 223 0.87 -19.36 18.39
N GLU A 224 1.12 -20.67 18.29
CA GLU A 224 2.05 -21.28 17.33
C GLU A 224 1.58 -21.16 15.87
N ASP A 225 0.31 -20.82 15.64
CA ASP A 225 -0.28 -20.68 14.31
C ASP A 225 -0.21 -19.23 13.76
N LYS A 226 0.59 -18.37 14.39
CA LYS A 226 0.92 -17.02 13.92
C LYS A 226 2.44 -16.85 13.84
N ASP A 227 2.96 -16.91 12.62
CA ASP A 227 4.40 -16.93 12.37
C ASP A 227 5.01 -15.52 12.21
N TYR A 228 4.25 -14.61 11.59
CA TYR A 228 4.69 -13.26 11.25
C TYR A 228 3.55 -12.25 11.41
N GLY A 229 3.93 -10.98 11.56
CA GLY A 229 3.04 -9.87 11.23
C GLY A 229 3.15 -9.53 9.74
N HIS A 230 2.03 -9.49 9.02
CA HIS A 230 2.00 -9.25 7.59
C HIS A 230 1.69 -7.78 7.27
N ILE A 231 2.48 -7.19 6.38
CA ILE A 231 2.31 -5.83 5.85
C ILE A 231 1.98 -5.97 4.37
N VAL A 232 0.79 -5.52 3.98
CA VAL A 232 0.36 -5.46 2.58
C VAL A 232 0.25 -4.01 2.18
N ASP A 233 1.09 -3.56 1.25
CA ASP A 233 1.25 -2.16 0.90
C ASP A 233 0.74 -1.84 -0.50
N PHE A 234 -0.28 -0.99 -0.59
CA PHE A 234 -0.86 -0.50 -1.83
C PHE A 234 -0.25 0.83 -2.33
N LYS A 235 0.78 1.33 -1.65
CA LYS A 235 1.44 2.63 -1.87
C LYS A 235 2.94 2.52 -2.16
N GLU A 236 3.48 1.30 -2.25
CA GLU A 236 4.88 1.04 -2.60
C GLU A 236 5.89 1.75 -1.67
N LEU A 237 5.59 1.81 -0.37
CA LEU A 237 6.40 2.46 0.66
C LEU A 237 7.57 1.60 1.12
N PHE A 238 8.00 0.62 0.32
CA PHE A 238 9.07 -0.31 0.68
C PHE A 238 10.32 0.41 1.19
N GLY A 239 10.78 1.45 0.47
CA GLY A 239 11.92 2.27 0.89
C GLY A 239 11.70 2.98 2.22
N ASN A 240 10.48 3.47 2.48
CA ASN A 240 10.13 4.14 3.75
C ASN A 240 10.05 3.13 4.90
N VAL A 241 9.55 1.90 4.64
CA VAL A 241 9.53 0.81 5.62
C VAL A 241 10.97 0.46 6.02
N GLN A 242 11.87 0.33 5.05
CA GLN A 242 13.29 0.07 5.27
C GLN A 242 13.96 1.17 6.11
N GLU A 243 13.75 2.44 5.75
CA GLU A 243 14.31 3.58 6.48
C GLU A 243 13.80 3.63 7.92
N ALA A 244 12.49 3.46 8.14
CA ALA A 244 11.90 3.48 9.46
C ALA A 244 12.48 2.40 10.39
N ILE A 245 12.77 1.20 9.87
CA ILE A 245 13.37 0.11 10.66
C ILE A 245 14.84 0.38 10.96
N ALA A 246 15.58 0.96 10.01
CA ALA A 246 16.98 1.33 10.22
C ALA A 246 17.10 2.31 11.40
N VAL A 247 16.18 3.27 11.50
CA VAL A 247 16.11 4.23 12.61
C VAL A 247 15.86 3.52 13.96
N TYR A 248 14.91 2.59 14.05
CA TYR A 248 14.63 1.86 15.32
C TYR A 248 15.61 0.74 15.66
N SER A 249 16.42 0.31 14.69
CA SER A 249 17.52 -0.63 14.90
C SER A 249 18.82 0.09 15.27
N SER A 250 18.90 1.40 15.00
CA SER A 250 19.97 2.30 15.45
C SER A 250 19.72 2.85 16.85
N ASP A 251 20.77 3.23 17.58
CA ASP A 251 20.72 3.74 18.96
C ASP A 251 20.17 5.18 19.09
N GLU A 252 19.47 5.71 18.08
CA GLU A 252 19.13 7.14 17.96
C GLU A 252 17.66 7.45 18.26
N LEU A 253 17.22 7.27 19.50
CA LEU A 253 15.99 7.90 19.98
C LEU A 253 16.25 8.68 21.27
N ASP A 254 16.89 9.84 21.10
CA ASP A 254 16.82 10.92 22.09
C ASP A 254 15.62 11.84 21.78
N ILE A 255 15.00 12.26 22.87
CA ILE A 255 13.65 12.77 22.99
C ILE A 255 13.58 14.26 22.62
N GLU A 256 12.75 14.63 21.65
CA GLU A 256 12.18 15.99 21.54
C GLU A 256 10.66 15.81 21.37
N GLY A 257 9.78 16.28 22.25
CA GLY A 257 9.82 17.54 22.99
C GLY A 257 8.72 18.50 22.53
N ALA A 258 7.59 18.02 22.00
CA ALA A 258 6.48 18.87 21.55
C ALA A 258 5.85 19.63 22.73
N SER A 259 6.21 20.90 22.87
CA SER A 259 5.61 21.83 23.83
C SER A 259 4.66 22.79 23.10
N ASP A 260 3.54 23.12 23.73
CA ASP A 260 2.49 24.03 23.26
C ASP A 260 2.95 25.46 22.88
N ALA A 261 4.24 25.77 23.00
CA ALA A 261 4.85 27.01 22.51
C ALA A 261 5.04 27.01 20.97
N GLU A 262 5.29 25.85 20.35
CA GLU A 262 5.49 25.75 18.89
C GLU A 262 4.20 26.06 18.12
N ASN A 263 3.06 25.53 18.56
CA ASN A 263 1.75 25.78 17.95
C ASN A 263 1.39 27.28 17.86
N ASN A 264 1.79 28.08 18.85
CA ASN A 264 1.55 29.54 18.87
C ASN A 264 2.51 30.33 17.99
N VAL A 265 3.74 29.85 17.79
CA VAL A 265 4.70 30.44 16.84
C VAL A 265 4.28 30.11 15.40
N GLU A 266 3.87 28.86 15.16
CA GLU A 266 3.32 28.40 13.87
C GLU A 266 2.07 29.19 13.47
N LEU A 267 1.15 29.44 14.39
CA LEU A 267 -0.06 30.22 14.12
C LEU A 267 0.24 31.69 13.77
N LYS A 268 1.19 32.32 14.46
CA LYS A 268 1.60 33.71 14.19
C LYS A 268 2.33 33.85 12.85
N GLU A 269 3.21 32.90 12.53
CA GLU A 269 3.89 32.87 11.23
C GLU A 269 2.89 32.59 10.10
N ARG A 270 1.92 31.68 10.29
CA ARG A 270 0.82 31.46 9.34
C ARG A 270 0.02 32.74 9.07
N LEU A 271 -0.43 33.45 10.11
CA LEU A 271 -1.22 34.68 9.94
C LEU A 271 -0.44 35.78 9.19
N LYS A 272 0.86 35.92 9.48
CA LYS A 272 1.76 36.85 8.78
C LYS A 272 1.93 36.47 7.31
N GLU A 273 2.06 35.18 7.01
CA GLU A 273 2.14 34.70 5.63
C GLU A 273 0.82 34.89 4.87
N SER A 274 -0.32 34.57 5.49
CA SER A 274 -1.66 34.80 4.92
C SER A 274 -1.91 36.29 4.66
N ARG A 275 -1.52 37.18 5.58
CA ARG A 275 -1.58 38.64 5.39
C ARG A 275 -0.75 39.08 4.18
N LYS A 276 0.48 38.57 4.05
CA LYS A 276 1.36 38.85 2.89
C LYS A 276 0.73 38.36 1.57
N LYS A 277 0.18 37.15 1.56
CA LYS A 277 -0.51 36.57 0.38
C LYS A 277 -1.74 37.40 -0.02
N LEU A 278 -2.56 37.80 0.95
CA LEU A 278 -3.73 38.65 0.72
C LEU A 278 -3.33 40.01 0.15
N GLY A 279 -2.31 40.66 0.75
CA GLY A 279 -1.77 41.93 0.27
C GLY A 279 -1.27 41.85 -1.17
N ALA A 280 -0.43 40.86 -1.48
CA ALA A 280 0.10 40.66 -2.83
C ALA A 280 -1.01 40.38 -3.86
N ALA A 281 -2.03 39.60 -3.49
CA ALA A 281 -3.17 39.32 -4.36
C ALA A 281 -4.03 40.57 -4.62
N ARG A 282 -4.24 41.40 -3.59
CA ARG A 282 -4.94 42.69 -3.69
C ARG A 282 -4.19 43.68 -4.58
N GLU A 283 -2.87 43.80 -4.42
CA GLU A 283 -2.03 44.67 -5.24
C GLU A 283 -2.01 44.23 -6.72
N ALA A 284 -1.89 42.94 -6.99
CA ALA A 284 -1.93 42.41 -8.36
C ALA A 284 -3.25 42.76 -9.07
N LEU A 285 -4.38 42.71 -8.37
CA LEU A 285 -5.67 43.15 -8.90
C LEU A 285 -5.71 44.65 -9.18
N LYS A 286 -5.24 45.46 -8.24
CA LYS A 286 -5.17 46.92 -8.42
C LYS A 286 -4.31 47.29 -9.64
N TYR A 287 -3.18 46.62 -9.82
CA TYR A 287 -2.29 46.82 -10.96
C TYR A 287 -2.98 46.47 -12.29
N LEU A 288 -3.68 45.32 -12.35
CA LEU A 288 -4.44 44.94 -13.55
C LEU A 288 -5.58 45.91 -13.88
N CYS A 289 -6.12 46.62 -12.89
CA CYS A 289 -7.19 47.59 -13.08
C CYS A 289 -6.72 49.04 -13.20
N GLU A 290 -5.43 49.32 -12.99
CA GLU A 290 -4.87 50.68 -13.04
C GLU A 290 -5.10 51.38 -14.39
N PRO A 291 -4.93 50.70 -15.56
CA PRO A 291 -5.11 51.31 -16.88
C PRO A 291 -6.58 51.62 -17.24
N VAL A 292 -7.55 51.24 -16.40
CA VAL A 292 -8.97 51.49 -16.64
C VAL A 292 -9.24 52.99 -16.56
N ALA A 293 -9.82 53.54 -17.64
CA ALA A 293 -10.10 54.96 -17.78
C ALA A 293 -11.10 55.47 -16.73
N GLN A 294 -10.97 56.74 -16.34
CA GLN A 294 -11.97 57.45 -15.54
C GLN A 294 -13.29 57.58 -16.31
N PRO A 295 -14.47 57.51 -15.66
CA PRO A 295 -14.72 57.52 -14.20
C PRO A 295 -14.56 56.17 -13.47
N ARG A 296 -14.09 55.10 -14.15
CA ARG A 296 -13.98 53.74 -13.60
C ARG A 296 -15.32 53.18 -13.11
N GLU A 297 -16.36 53.41 -13.89
CA GLU A 297 -17.62 52.69 -13.74
C GLU A 297 -17.54 51.36 -14.50
N MET A 298 -18.55 50.50 -14.31
CA MET A 298 -18.60 49.16 -14.91
C MET A 298 -18.35 49.19 -16.42
N GLU A 299 -18.86 50.19 -17.13
CA GLU A 299 -18.66 50.37 -18.57
C GLU A 299 -17.17 50.48 -18.96
N GLN A 300 -16.36 51.25 -18.23
CA GLN A 300 -14.93 51.39 -18.55
C GLN A 300 -14.17 50.09 -18.29
N TYR A 301 -14.55 49.32 -17.26
CA TYR A 301 -13.99 48.00 -17.04
C TYR A 301 -14.37 47.02 -18.16
N LEU A 302 -15.64 47.01 -18.58
CA LEU A 302 -16.09 46.17 -19.69
C LEU A 302 -15.35 46.51 -20.98
N HIS A 303 -15.18 47.81 -21.30
CA HIS A 303 -14.39 48.23 -22.45
C HIS A 303 -12.92 47.83 -22.36
N TYR A 304 -12.30 47.94 -21.19
CA TYR A 304 -10.91 47.55 -21.01
C TYR A 304 -10.70 46.04 -21.15
N PHE A 305 -11.56 45.24 -20.51
CA PHE A 305 -11.41 43.78 -20.45
C PHE A 305 -12.03 43.04 -21.63
N CYS A 306 -13.07 43.59 -22.27
CA CYS A 306 -13.77 42.94 -23.39
C CYS A 306 -13.54 43.66 -24.73
N GLY A 307 -12.95 44.85 -24.71
CA GLY A 307 -12.82 45.74 -25.86
C GLY A 307 -14.15 46.39 -26.26
N ILE A 308 -14.17 47.00 -27.44
CA ILE A 308 -15.35 47.71 -27.96
C ILE A 308 -16.13 46.76 -28.87
N ALA A 309 -17.45 46.69 -28.70
CA ALA A 309 -18.33 45.78 -29.44
C ALA A 309 -18.26 45.91 -30.98
N GLY A 310 -17.79 47.05 -31.49
CA GLY A 310 -17.58 47.28 -32.92
C GLY A 310 -16.37 46.56 -33.52
N ASN A 311 -15.47 45.99 -32.71
CA ASN A 311 -14.33 45.20 -33.16
C ASN A 311 -14.62 43.70 -32.97
N PRO A 312 -14.81 42.91 -34.04
CA PRO A 312 -15.04 41.47 -33.95
C PRO A 312 -13.92 40.67 -33.28
N GLU A 313 -12.69 41.20 -33.27
CA GLU A 313 -11.49 40.56 -32.72
C GLU A 313 -11.22 40.95 -31.26
N ALA A 314 -11.94 41.94 -30.73
CA ALA A 314 -11.72 42.52 -29.40
C ALA A 314 -11.66 41.48 -28.28
N LEU A 315 -12.58 40.51 -28.28
CA LEU A 315 -12.62 39.47 -27.26
C LEU A 315 -11.43 38.51 -27.35
N SER A 316 -10.91 38.27 -28.57
CA SER A 316 -9.72 37.43 -28.78
C SER A 316 -8.45 38.17 -28.34
N GLU A 317 -8.31 39.45 -28.67
CA GLU A 317 -7.15 40.27 -28.30
C GLU A 317 -7.04 40.46 -26.78
N THR A 318 -8.18 40.63 -26.11
CA THR A 318 -8.25 40.86 -24.66
C THR A 318 -8.37 39.57 -23.83
N GLU A 319 -8.36 38.39 -24.46
CA GLU A 319 -8.54 37.09 -23.78
C GLU A 319 -7.48 36.87 -22.68
N ALA A 320 -6.20 37.09 -23.00
CA ALA A 320 -5.11 36.91 -22.04
C ALA A 320 -5.24 37.85 -20.81
N LEU A 321 -5.73 39.07 -21.05
CA LEU A 321 -6.00 40.06 -20.01
C LEU A 321 -7.17 39.61 -19.11
N ARG A 322 -8.29 39.15 -19.69
CA ARG A 322 -9.42 38.59 -18.92
C ARG A 322 -9.04 37.37 -18.11
N VAL A 323 -8.28 36.44 -18.69
CA VAL A 323 -7.80 35.24 -17.99
C VAL A 323 -6.93 35.63 -16.79
N SER A 324 -6.02 36.59 -16.97
CA SER A 324 -5.16 37.12 -15.90
C SER A 324 -5.99 37.78 -14.79
N PHE A 325 -7.00 38.56 -15.17
CA PHE A 325 -7.93 39.16 -14.22
C PHE A 325 -8.73 38.10 -13.45
N TYR A 326 -9.33 37.12 -14.12
CA TYR A 326 -10.10 36.06 -13.47
C TYR A 326 -9.28 35.23 -12.49
N LYS A 327 -8.01 34.94 -12.85
CA LYS A 327 -7.08 34.23 -11.97
C LYS A 327 -6.76 35.09 -10.74
N SER A 328 -6.48 36.37 -10.93
CA SER A 328 -6.16 37.30 -9.84
C SER A 328 -7.33 37.48 -8.88
N VAL A 329 -8.56 37.62 -9.39
CA VAL A 329 -9.77 37.71 -8.55
C VAL A 329 -9.96 36.42 -7.75
N ALA A 330 -9.81 35.25 -8.38
CA ALA A 330 -9.96 33.98 -7.67
C ALA A 330 -8.87 33.76 -6.62
N THR A 331 -7.64 34.21 -6.86
CA THR A 331 -6.55 34.17 -5.87
C THR A 331 -6.82 35.12 -4.71
N PHE A 332 -7.27 36.34 -4.97
CA PHE A 332 -7.64 37.31 -3.94
C PHE A 332 -8.80 36.83 -3.08
N VAL A 333 -9.90 36.38 -3.68
CA VAL A 333 -11.07 35.89 -2.94
C VAL A 333 -10.73 34.67 -2.08
N ARG A 334 -9.87 33.75 -2.56
CA ARG A 334 -9.38 32.63 -1.74
C ARG A 334 -8.52 33.12 -0.58
N ALA A 335 -7.51 33.93 -0.85
CA ALA A 335 -6.63 34.47 0.19
C ALA A 335 -7.41 35.30 1.23
N PHE A 336 -8.47 35.98 0.80
CA PHE A 336 -9.37 36.70 1.69
C PHE A 336 -10.22 35.74 2.53
N ALA A 337 -10.84 34.73 1.92
CA ALA A 337 -11.64 33.73 2.64
C ALA A 337 -10.80 33.00 3.70
N ASP A 338 -9.56 32.64 3.37
CA ASP A 338 -8.62 31.91 4.24
C ASP A 338 -8.27 32.66 5.54
N ILE A 339 -8.39 33.99 5.56
CA ILE A 339 -8.05 34.83 6.73
C ILE A 339 -9.25 35.64 7.24
N SER A 340 -10.39 35.61 6.56
CA SER A 340 -11.54 36.52 6.81
C SER A 340 -12.07 36.50 8.24
N GLN A 341 -11.97 35.36 8.93
CA GLN A 341 -12.41 35.20 10.33
C GLN A 341 -11.37 35.66 11.35
N GLU A 342 -10.14 35.94 10.91
CA GLU A 342 -8.96 36.21 11.74
C GLU A 342 -8.27 37.53 11.35
N LEU A 343 -8.97 38.40 10.62
CA LEU A 343 -8.44 39.69 10.17
C LEU A 343 -8.02 40.61 11.33
N PRO A 344 -8.79 40.75 12.42
CA PRO A 344 -8.36 41.53 13.59
C PRO A 344 -7.07 40.98 14.20
N GLU A 345 -6.98 39.66 14.37
CA GLU A 345 -5.82 38.96 14.94
C GLU A 345 -4.58 39.04 14.03
N ALA A 346 -4.79 39.13 12.72
CA ALA A 346 -3.75 39.39 11.73
C ALA A 346 -3.26 40.86 11.74
N GLY A 347 -3.88 41.74 12.54
CA GLY A 347 -3.50 43.13 12.75
C GLY A 347 -4.05 44.10 11.70
N TYR A 348 -5.22 43.81 11.13
CA TYR A 348 -5.98 44.76 10.32
C TYR A 348 -6.89 45.61 11.20
N THR A 349 -7.03 46.89 10.85
CA THR A 349 -7.99 47.81 11.47
C THR A 349 -9.41 47.60 10.92
N ASP A 350 -10.44 48.01 11.67
CA ASP A 350 -11.83 47.91 11.22
C ASP A 350 -12.06 48.57 9.84
N GLN A 351 -11.41 49.72 9.60
CA GLN A 351 -11.47 50.39 8.30
C GLN A 351 -10.84 49.55 7.17
N GLU A 352 -9.68 48.93 7.40
CA GLU A 352 -9.04 48.07 6.40
C GLU A 352 -9.88 46.81 6.14
N ILE A 353 -10.55 46.28 7.16
CA ILE A 353 -11.46 45.14 7.04
C ILE A 353 -12.66 45.51 6.16
N ASP A 354 -13.27 46.67 6.38
CA ASP A 354 -14.37 47.17 5.55
C ASP A 354 -13.95 47.34 4.09
N GLU A 355 -12.75 47.89 3.84
CA GLU A 355 -12.19 48.00 2.50
C GLU A 355 -11.96 46.64 1.84
N LEU A 356 -11.43 45.66 2.57
CA LEU A 356 -11.18 44.32 2.04
C LEU A 356 -12.48 43.58 1.71
N ASN A 357 -13.50 43.72 2.55
CA ASN A 357 -14.84 43.19 2.29
C ASN A 357 -15.44 43.82 1.03
N TRP A 358 -15.33 45.16 0.90
CA TRP A 358 -15.80 45.87 -0.27
C TRP A 358 -15.05 45.42 -1.54
N ASP A 359 -13.72 45.33 -1.49
CA ASP A 359 -12.90 44.87 -2.62
C ASP A 359 -13.29 43.43 -3.03
N ALA A 360 -13.50 42.53 -2.06
CA ALA A 360 -13.90 41.15 -2.33
C ALA A 360 -15.24 41.10 -3.07
N GLN A 361 -16.23 41.88 -2.63
CA GLN A 361 -17.53 41.96 -3.28
C GLN A 361 -17.42 42.61 -4.67
N PHE A 362 -16.76 43.77 -4.76
CA PHE A 362 -16.61 44.52 -6.00
C PHE A 362 -15.91 43.70 -7.09
N TYR A 363 -14.77 43.09 -6.78
CA TYR A 363 -14.03 42.29 -7.77
C TYR A 363 -14.76 41.00 -8.15
N ALA A 364 -15.54 40.41 -7.23
CA ALA A 364 -16.40 39.26 -7.55
C ALA A 364 -17.52 39.65 -8.53
N GLU A 365 -18.22 40.76 -8.27
CA GLU A 365 -19.26 41.31 -9.14
C GLU A 365 -18.69 41.71 -10.50
N LEU A 366 -17.55 42.41 -10.51
CA LEU A 366 -16.87 42.83 -11.72
C LEU A 366 -16.45 41.62 -12.57
N ARG A 367 -15.89 40.59 -11.96
CA ARG A 367 -15.59 39.33 -12.65
C ARG A 367 -16.84 38.69 -13.23
N SER A 368 -17.95 38.70 -12.52
CA SER A 368 -19.22 38.16 -13.03
C SER A 368 -19.73 38.98 -14.22
N ALA A 369 -19.66 40.30 -14.14
CA ALA A 369 -20.09 41.20 -15.21
C ALA A 369 -19.25 41.02 -16.48
N ILE A 370 -17.92 40.95 -16.35
CA ILE A 370 -17.02 40.72 -17.49
C ILE A 370 -17.32 39.37 -18.15
N LYS A 371 -17.46 38.28 -17.37
CA LYS A 371 -17.80 36.96 -17.91
C LYS A 371 -19.12 36.94 -18.66
N LYS A 372 -20.15 37.57 -18.08
CA LYS A 372 -21.46 37.67 -18.71
C LYS A 372 -21.37 38.46 -20.02
N HIS A 373 -20.61 39.55 -20.03
CA HIS A 373 -20.43 40.40 -21.20
C HIS A 373 -19.61 39.74 -22.31
N SER A 374 -18.58 38.95 -21.95
CA SER A 374 -17.74 38.20 -22.89
C SER A 374 -18.33 36.85 -23.32
N GLY A 375 -19.46 36.43 -22.75
CA GLY A 375 -20.04 35.10 -23.00
C GLY A 375 -19.20 33.95 -22.41
N GLU A 376 -18.41 34.22 -21.38
CA GLU A 376 -17.53 33.27 -20.67
C GLU A 376 -18.25 32.66 -19.44
N GLU A 377 -19.49 32.23 -19.67
CA GLU A 377 -20.31 31.46 -18.73
C GLU A 377 -20.60 30.08 -19.31
N LEU A 378 -20.65 29.05 -18.46
CA LEU A 378 -21.00 27.70 -18.88
C LEU A 378 -21.73 26.97 -17.76
N ASP A 379 -22.92 26.45 -18.05
CA ASP A 379 -23.52 25.42 -17.24
C ASP A 379 -22.87 24.07 -17.59
N ILE A 380 -22.20 23.48 -16.60
CA ILE A 380 -21.48 22.21 -16.77
C ILE A 380 -22.45 21.02 -16.65
N LYS A 381 -23.60 21.18 -15.98
CA LYS A 381 -24.54 20.09 -15.69
C LYS A 381 -24.94 19.26 -16.91
N PRO A 382 -25.21 19.84 -18.10
CA PRO A 382 -25.55 19.05 -19.29
C PRO A 382 -24.45 18.09 -19.73
N TYR A 383 -23.19 18.36 -19.38
CA TYR A 383 -22.03 17.54 -19.74
C TYR A 383 -21.74 16.46 -18.68
N GLU A 384 -22.14 16.65 -17.42
CA GLU A 384 -21.74 15.78 -16.30
C GLU A 384 -22.21 14.34 -16.45
N ALA A 385 -23.42 14.11 -16.97
CA ALA A 385 -23.95 12.77 -17.16
C ALA A 385 -23.14 11.97 -18.19
N ASP A 386 -22.84 12.59 -19.33
CA ASP A 386 -22.04 11.99 -20.39
C ASP A 386 -20.59 11.78 -19.94
N MET A 387 -20.00 12.76 -19.24
CA MET A 387 -18.65 12.64 -18.67
C MET A 387 -18.59 11.46 -17.69
N ARG A 388 -19.56 11.34 -16.78
CA ARG A 388 -19.65 10.24 -15.83
C ARG A 388 -19.81 8.89 -16.54
N HIS A 389 -20.61 8.84 -17.60
CA HIS A 389 -20.76 7.63 -18.41
C HIS A 389 -19.43 7.22 -19.06
N LEU A 390 -18.71 8.16 -19.66
CA LEU A 390 -17.40 7.91 -20.27
C LEU A 390 -16.38 7.43 -19.23
N LEU A 391 -16.33 8.08 -18.07
CA LEU A 391 -15.44 7.68 -16.97
C LEU A 391 -15.78 6.28 -16.48
N ASN A 392 -17.06 5.95 -16.24
CA ASN A 392 -17.49 4.60 -15.88
C ASN A 392 -17.18 3.55 -16.97
N THR A 393 -17.11 3.97 -18.24
CA THR A 393 -16.87 3.05 -19.37
C THR A 393 -15.38 2.80 -19.57
N TYR A 394 -14.55 3.84 -19.37
CA TYR A 394 -13.15 3.85 -19.81
C TYR A 394 -12.13 3.96 -18.67
N ILE A 395 -12.49 4.42 -17.47
CA ILE A 395 -11.63 4.21 -16.30
C ILE A 395 -11.74 2.73 -15.94
N LYS A 396 -10.58 2.09 -15.80
CA LYS A 396 -10.49 0.79 -15.15
C LYS A 396 -9.33 0.82 -14.16
N ALA A 397 -9.61 0.38 -12.94
CA ALA A 397 -8.59 -0.16 -12.07
C ALA A 397 -8.42 -1.66 -12.34
N ASP A 398 -7.19 -2.13 -12.52
CA ASP A 398 -6.90 -3.56 -12.63
C ASP A 398 -7.01 -4.25 -11.26
N SER A 399 -7.02 -5.58 -11.23
CA SER A 399 -6.91 -6.34 -9.98
C SER A 399 -5.61 -5.99 -9.27
N ALA A 400 -5.62 -6.00 -7.93
CA ALA A 400 -4.39 -5.82 -7.15
C ALA A 400 -3.37 -6.90 -7.53
N GLY A 401 -2.29 -6.49 -8.17
CA GLY A 401 -1.21 -7.37 -8.63
C GLY A 401 -0.04 -7.29 -7.67
N GLN A 402 0.53 -8.44 -7.32
CA GLN A 402 1.75 -8.48 -6.52
C GLN A 402 2.92 -7.89 -7.32
N LEU A 403 3.68 -7.01 -6.69
CA LEU A 403 4.89 -6.42 -7.27
C LEU A 403 6.14 -7.21 -6.84
N GLY A 404 6.63 -8.07 -7.73
CA GLY A 404 7.88 -8.83 -7.55
C GLY A 404 7.80 -10.00 -6.56
N GLU A 405 8.93 -10.68 -6.35
CA GLU A 405 9.08 -11.88 -5.49
C GLU A 405 9.46 -11.54 -4.03
N ILE A 406 9.20 -10.31 -3.59
CA ILE A 406 9.62 -9.76 -2.28
C ILE A 406 8.91 -10.44 -1.09
N ASP A 407 7.73 -11.02 -1.32
CA ASP A 407 6.90 -11.71 -0.32
C ASP A 407 7.51 -13.03 0.22
N ASN A 408 8.48 -13.58 -0.50
CA ASN A 408 9.19 -14.79 -0.10
C ASN A 408 10.10 -14.58 1.11
N TYR A 409 10.47 -13.32 1.38
CA TYR A 409 11.45 -12.95 2.39
C TYR A 409 10.78 -12.30 3.61
N SER A 410 11.26 -12.67 4.79
CA SER A 410 11.02 -11.90 6.02
C SER A 410 11.71 -10.55 5.93
N LEU A 411 11.27 -9.61 6.76
CA LEU A 411 11.80 -8.26 6.77
C LEU A 411 13.28 -8.22 7.17
N VAL A 412 13.72 -9.14 8.03
CA VAL A 412 15.14 -9.34 8.37
C VAL A 412 15.92 -9.86 7.15
N GLU A 413 15.38 -10.81 6.38
CA GLU A 413 16.00 -11.31 5.14
C GLU A 413 16.07 -10.22 4.07
N LEU A 414 15.06 -9.35 3.94
CA LEU A 414 15.05 -8.22 3.00
C LEU A 414 16.09 -7.15 3.32
N ILE A 415 16.39 -6.91 4.60
CA ILE A 415 17.49 -6.03 5.04
C ILE A 415 18.86 -6.60 4.60
N ILE A 416 18.94 -7.91 4.38
CA ILE A 416 20.16 -8.62 3.96
C ILE A 416 20.25 -8.76 2.43
N GLU A 417 19.16 -8.92 1.70
CA GLU A 417 19.24 -8.97 0.23
C GLU A 417 19.43 -7.59 -0.43
N THR A 418 19.01 -6.52 0.23
CA THR A 418 19.07 -5.16 -0.33
C THR A 418 20.40 -4.44 -0.05
N GLY A 419 21.40 -5.12 0.53
CA GLY A 419 22.68 -4.52 0.88
C GLY A 419 22.58 -3.43 1.95
N ILE A 420 21.49 -3.38 2.75
CA ILE A 420 21.28 -2.32 3.77
C ILE A 420 22.27 -2.41 4.93
N HIS A 421 23.03 -3.49 5.03
CA HIS A 421 24.20 -3.56 5.92
C HIS A 421 25.24 -2.54 5.50
N ASP A 422 25.26 -2.04 4.27
CA ASP A 422 26.12 -0.96 3.83
C ASP A 422 25.62 0.42 4.32
N ALA A 423 24.30 0.62 4.41
CA ALA A 423 23.68 1.83 5.00
C ALA A 423 23.76 1.83 6.54
N ILE A 424 23.50 0.66 7.14
CA ILE A 424 23.67 0.37 8.56
C ILE A 424 25.16 0.49 8.92
N ALA A 425 26.09 -0.14 8.19
CA ALA A 425 27.54 -0.05 8.41
C ALA A 425 28.10 1.33 8.11
N ARG A 426 27.58 2.11 7.14
CA ARG A 426 28.00 3.51 6.97
C ARG A 426 27.58 4.39 8.15
N LYS A 427 26.38 4.18 8.72
CA LYS A 427 25.96 4.87 9.96
C LYS A 427 26.65 4.31 11.22
N LEU A 428 26.98 3.02 11.27
CA LEU A 428 27.63 2.35 12.40
C LEU A 428 29.15 2.51 12.43
N ASN A 429 29.82 2.62 11.28
CA ASN A 429 31.26 2.83 11.18
C ASN A 429 31.71 4.21 11.66
N GLU A 430 30.78 5.15 11.89
CA GLU A 430 31.13 6.40 12.55
C GLU A 430 31.36 6.23 14.06
N LYS A 431 30.73 5.25 14.76
CA LYS A 431 30.84 5.16 16.25
C LYS A 431 30.73 3.77 16.92
N GLY A 432 30.70 2.65 16.21
CA GLY A 432 31.05 1.32 16.75
C GLY A 432 30.26 0.77 17.95
N SER A 433 28.91 0.71 17.91
CA SER A 433 28.08 0.29 19.06
C SER A 433 27.11 -0.90 18.84
N LEU A 434 27.38 -1.83 17.92
CA LEU A 434 26.70 -3.14 17.89
C LEU A 434 27.73 -4.28 17.95
N SER A 435 27.43 -5.32 18.74
CA SER A 435 28.19 -6.57 18.65
C SER A 435 27.73 -7.32 17.41
N ASN A 436 28.63 -7.47 16.44
CA ASN A 436 28.48 -8.25 15.21
C ASN A 436 27.83 -9.64 15.43
N ASN A 437 27.96 -10.22 16.62
CA ASN A 437 27.40 -11.53 16.97
C ASN A 437 25.88 -11.55 17.11
N ALA A 438 25.26 -10.48 17.61
CA ALA A 438 23.80 -10.47 17.85
C ALA A 438 23.00 -10.40 16.54
N VAL A 439 23.53 -9.66 15.56
CA VAL A 439 22.95 -9.61 14.22
C VAL A 439 23.12 -10.97 13.52
N ALA A 440 24.30 -11.58 13.63
CA ALA A 440 24.56 -12.90 13.08
C ALA A 440 23.60 -13.99 13.59
N GLU A 441 23.35 -14.05 14.89
CA GLU A 441 22.42 -15.02 15.51
C GLU A 441 20.96 -14.83 15.03
N GLY A 442 20.51 -13.58 14.85
CA GLY A 442 19.18 -13.29 14.28
C GLY A 442 19.03 -13.79 12.84
N ILE A 443 20.06 -13.59 12.02
CA ILE A 443 20.12 -14.08 10.64
C ILE A 443 20.08 -15.60 10.61
N ILE A 444 20.93 -16.24 11.41
CA ILE A 444 21.00 -17.71 11.53
C ILE A 444 19.64 -18.30 11.88
N ASN A 445 18.94 -17.73 12.87
CA ASN A 445 17.66 -18.24 13.33
C ASN A 445 16.55 -18.11 12.28
N ASN A 446 16.52 -17.00 11.54
CA ASN A 446 15.52 -16.80 10.48
C ASN A 446 15.78 -17.74 9.29
N VAL A 447 17.03 -17.86 8.85
CA VAL A 447 17.42 -18.80 7.80
C VAL A 447 17.08 -20.24 8.22
N ARG A 448 17.35 -20.61 9.47
CA ARG A 448 17.00 -21.92 10.04
C ARG A 448 15.50 -22.18 10.03
N LYS A 449 14.68 -21.18 10.40
CA LYS A 449 13.21 -21.31 10.35
C LYS A 449 12.71 -21.52 8.92
N THR A 450 13.25 -20.77 7.96
CA THR A 450 12.92 -20.92 6.54
C THR A 450 13.28 -22.32 6.04
N ILE A 451 14.48 -22.82 6.38
CA ILE A 451 14.93 -24.19 6.07
C ILE A 451 13.98 -25.23 6.65
N ILE A 452 13.63 -25.14 7.93
CA ILE A 452 12.74 -26.10 8.61
C ILE A 452 11.33 -26.09 7.98
N ARG A 453 10.77 -24.91 7.71
CA ARG A 453 9.41 -24.76 7.16
C ARG A 453 9.31 -25.37 5.77
N GLU A 454 10.27 -25.04 4.91
CA GLU A 454 10.24 -25.44 3.51
C GLU A 454 10.90 -26.81 3.30
N GLN A 455 11.47 -27.44 4.33
CA GLN A 455 12.18 -28.72 4.25
C GLN A 455 11.36 -29.80 3.53
N LEU A 456 10.05 -29.85 3.76
CA LEU A 456 9.19 -30.86 3.13
C LEU A 456 8.97 -30.60 1.63
N THR A 457 9.22 -29.38 1.15
CA THR A 457 9.03 -29.00 -0.27
C THR A 457 10.19 -29.45 -1.16
N ASP A 458 11.42 -29.47 -0.66
CA ASP A 458 12.59 -30.07 -1.31
C ASP A 458 13.59 -30.56 -0.22
N PRO A 459 13.38 -31.77 0.33
CA PRO A 459 14.15 -32.27 1.47
C PRO A 459 15.65 -32.22 1.28
N ARG A 460 16.13 -32.60 0.10
CA ARG A 460 17.56 -32.61 -0.20
C ARG A 460 18.15 -31.22 -0.29
N PHE A 461 17.51 -30.31 -1.01
CA PHE A 461 17.96 -28.93 -1.13
C PHE A 461 18.07 -28.26 0.24
N TYR A 462 17.05 -28.41 1.10
CA TYR A 462 17.06 -27.79 2.42
C TYR A 462 18.00 -28.49 3.42
N GLU A 463 18.30 -29.79 3.24
CA GLU A 463 19.37 -30.48 3.98
C GLU A 463 20.76 -29.91 3.63
N GLU A 464 21.01 -29.65 2.35
CA GLU A 464 22.25 -28.98 1.90
C GLU A 464 22.33 -27.55 2.43
N MET A 465 21.24 -26.77 2.38
CA MET A 465 21.20 -25.43 2.96
C MET A 465 21.39 -25.45 4.48
N SER A 466 20.86 -26.47 5.18
CA SER A 466 21.08 -26.67 6.62
C SER A 466 22.55 -26.93 6.93
N THR A 467 23.21 -27.75 6.10
CA THR A 467 24.65 -28.04 6.24
C THR A 467 25.48 -26.78 6.02
N LEU A 468 25.17 -26.01 4.96
CA LEU A 468 25.82 -24.73 4.69
C LEU A 468 25.60 -23.70 5.81
N LEU A 469 24.39 -23.68 6.40
CA LEU A 469 24.08 -22.85 7.56
C LEU A 469 24.89 -23.28 8.79
N ASP A 470 24.99 -24.59 9.06
CA ASP A 470 25.76 -25.08 10.20
C ASP A 470 27.27 -24.84 10.02
N ASP A 471 27.79 -24.95 8.80
CA ASP A 471 29.17 -24.56 8.46
C ASP A 471 29.39 -23.04 8.66
N LEU A 472 28.42 -22.21 8.25
CA LEU A 472 28.42 -20.77 8.47
C LEU A 472 28.44 -20.42 9.98
N ILE A 473 27.64 -21.14 10.79
CA ILE A 473 27.60 -20.98 12.25
C ILE A 473 28.94 -21.39 12.89
N GLN A 474 29.53 -22.51 12.45
CA GLN A 474 30.83 -22.96 12.96
C GLN A 474 31.94 -21.98 12.60
N GLN A 475 31.96 -21.46 11.37
CA GLN A 475 32.92 -20.44 10.94
C GLN A 475 32.76 -19.15 11.74
N ALA A 476 31.52 -18.68 11.96
CA ALA A 476 31.23 -17.49 12.77
C ALA A 476 31.67 -17.62 14.25
N ARG A 477 31.73 -18.86 14.78
CA ARG A 477 32.19 -19.14 16.14
C ARG A 477 33.70 -19.32 16.25
N ASN A 478 34.37 -19.73 15.18
CA ASN A 478 35.80 -20.08 15.17
C ASN A 478 36.70 -18.92 14.71
N ASP A 479 36.19 -17.99 13.90
CA ASP A 479 36.90 -16.79 13.48
C ASP A 479 36.25 -15.54 14.10
N ALA A 480 37.00 -14.83 14.94
CA ALA A 480 36.67 -13.44 15.29
C ALA A 480 36.90 -12.47 14.10
N ALA A 481 37.15 -13.00 12.90
CA ALA A 481 37.57 -12.28 11.72
C ALA A 481 36.38 -12.02 10.78
N SER A 482 36.18 -10.73 10.48
CA SER A 482 35.32 -10.18 9.43
C SER A 482 33.84 -10.57 9.48
N TYR A 483 33.06 -9.82 10.26
CA TYR A 483 31.59 -9.78 10.16
C TYR A 483 31.09 -9.57 8.72
N GLU A 484 31.87 -8.87 7.90
CA GLU A 484 31.62 -8.68 6.48
C GLU A 484 31.66 -10.00 5.69
N GLU A 485 32.56 -10.93 6.02
CA GLU A 485 32.61 -12.25 5.37
C GLU A 485 31.43 -13.14 5.79
N PHE A 486 31.01 -13.06 7.05
CA PHE A 486 29.78 -13.70 7.51
C PHE A 486 28.55 -13.18 6.75
N LEU A 487 28.42 -11.85 6.61
CA LEU A 487 27.31 -11.24 5.89
C LEU A 487 27.28 -11.68 4.42
N ASN A 488 28.42 -11.65 3.72
CA ASN A 488 28.50 -12.07 2.32
C ASN A 488 28.10 -13.55 2.13
N LYS A 489 28.51 -14.44 3.03
CA LYS A 489 28.15 -15.86 2.97
C LYS A 489 26.67 -16.09 3.33
N ALA A 490 26.15 -15.33 4.30
CA ALA A 490 24.73 -15.39 4.67
C ALA A 490 23.84 -14.87 3.54
N GLU A 491 24.23 -13.78 2.88
CA GLU A 491 23.56 -13.23 1.69
C GLU A 491 23.54 -14.28 0.56
N SER A 492 24.68 -14.90 0.26
CA SER A 492 24.74 -15.98 -0.74
C SER A 492 23.86 -17.18 -0.40
N LEU A 493 23.74 -17.53 0.89
CA LEU A 493 22.85 -18.61 1.34
C LEU A 493 21.37 -18.22 1.18
N ILE A 494 21.01 -16.99 1.51
CA ILE A 494 19.65 -16.44 1.37
C ILE A 494 19.25 -16.34 -0.11
N GLU A 495 20.14 -15.87 -0.99
CA GLU A 495 19.89 -15.84 -2.43
C GLU A 495 19.59 -17.24 -3.00
N LYS A 496 20.33 -18.26 -2.53
CA LYS A 496 20.09 -19.65 -2.94
C LYS A 496 18.72 -20.13 -2.47
N LEU A 497 18.34 -19.82 -1.23
CA LEU A 497 17.03 -20.14 -0.66
C LEU A 497 15.88 -19.44 -1.42
N GLY A 498 16.05 -18.17 -1.78
CA GLY A 498 15.10 -17.39 -2.57
C GLY A 498 14.83 -17.98 -3.95
N LYS A 499 15.90 -18.41 -4.64
CA LYS A 499 15.82 -19.09 -5.95
C LYS A 499 15.31 -20.53 -5.87
N LYS A 500 15.10 -21.08 -4.66
CA LYS A 500 14.60 -22.45 -4.41
C LYS A 500 15.23 -23.52 -5.31
N GLY A 501 16.53 -23.40 -5.58
CA GLY A 501 17.30 -24.34 -6.41
C GLY A 501 16.97 -24.34 -7.93
N ALA A 502 16.14 -23.43 -8.43
CA ALA A 502 15.65 -23.45 -9.82
C ALA A 502 16.73 -23.19 -10.90
N ASP A 503 17.81 -22.47 -10.54
CA ASP A 503 18.87 -22.01 -11.45
C ASP A 503 20.29 -22.39 -10.99
N GLY A 504 20.43 -23.51 -10.26
CA GLY A 504 21.74 -23.99 -9.81
C GLY A 504 22.63 -24.45 -10.99
N PRO A 505 23.97 -24.24 -10.93
CA PRO A 505 24.89 -24.70 -11.99
C PRO A 505 24.88 -26.22 -12.19
N ASP A 506 24.40 -26.97 -11.20
CA ASP A 506 24.33 -28.43 -11.19
C ASP A 506 22.99 -28.98 -11.73
N VAL A 507 22.04 -28.12 -12.12
CA VAL A 507 20.74 -28.55 -12.68
C VAL A 507 20.91 -28.95 -14.15
N PRO A 508 20.53 -30.18 -14.55
CA PRO A 508 20.59 -30.61 -15.94
C PRO A 508 19.74 -29.73 -16.86
N ARG A 509 20.28 -29.35 -18.02
CA ARG A 509 19.61 -28.45 -18.99
C ARG A 509 18.19 -28.87 -19.39
N ARG A 510 17.89 -30.17 -19.36
CA ARG A 510 16.57 -30.73 -19.70
C ARG A 510 15.50 -30.46 -18.63
N LEU A 511 15.90 -30.08 -17.42
CA LEU A 511 15.01 -29.78 -16.29
C LEU A 511 14.80 -28.28 -16.07
N LEU A 512 15.53 -27.42 -16.79
CA LEU A 512 15.40 -25.96 -16.67
C LEU A 512 13.95 -25.51 -16.92
N GLY A 513 13.43 -24.68 -16.01
CA GLY A 513 12.04 -24.21 -16.04
C GLY A 513 10.99 -25.22 -15.59
N LYS A 514 11.38 -26.44 -15.16
CA LYS A 514 10.48 -27.47 -14.64
C LYS A 514 10.74 -27.70 -13.16
N ARG A 515 10.23 -26.77 -12.34
CA ARG A 515 10.52 -26.71 -10.90
C ARG A 515 10.24 -28.02 -10.17
N GLU A 516 9.07 -28.62 -10.37
CA GLU A 516 8.73 -29.85 -9.66
C GLU A 516 9.61 -31.04 -10.10
N ALA A 517 9.97 -31.12 -11.38
CA ALA A 517 10.90 -32.14 -11.88
C ALA A 517 12.33 -31.97 -11.32
N ILE A 518 12.77 -30.73 -11.08
CA ILE A 518 14.06 -30.44 -10.42
C ILE A 518 14.06 -30.99 -8.99
N VAL A 519 13.00 -30.73 -8.22
CA VAL A 519 12.88 -31.27 -6.85
C VAL A 519 12.93 -32.80 -6.84
N LEU A 520 12.18 -33.43 -7.75
CA LEU A 520 12.19 -34.89 -7.88
C LEU A 520 13.61 -35.40 -8.19
N PHE A 521 14.28 -34.80 -9.17
CA PHE A 521 15.65 -35.13 -9.55
C PHE A 521 16.63 -35.02 -8.36
N ASN A 522 16.56 -33.95 -7.58
CA ASN A 522 17.45 -33.72 -6.43
C ASN A 522 17.31 -34.82 -5.36
N ASN A 523 16.11 -35.34 -5.16
CA ASN A 523 15.82 -36.30 -4.10
C ASN A 523 15.93 -37.78 -4.56
N LEU A 524 15.91 -38.06 -5.87
CA LEU A 524 15.93 -39.41 -6.42
C LEU A 524 17.18 -40.22 -6.02
N GLU A 525 18.35 -39.59 -5.94
CA GLU A 525 19.60 -40.30 -5.57
C GLU A 525 19.51 -40.91 -4.18
N ALA A 526 19.16 -40.11 -3.17
CA ALA A 526 19.03 -40.57 -1.79
C ALA A 526 17.91 -41.61 -1.64
N ILE A 527 16.77 -41.43 -2.32
CA ILE A 527 15.67 -42.40 -2.31
C ILE A 527 16.15 -43.74 -2.88
N LEU A 528 16.81 -43.74 -4.03
CA LEU A 528 17.26 -44.97 -4.69
C LEU A 528 18.42 -45.64 -3.94
N GLU A 529 19.30 -44.87 -3.28
CA GLU A 529 20.38 -45.41 -2.44
C GLU A 529 19.88 -46.01 -1.13
N SER A 530 18.91 -45.36 -0.46
CA SER A 530 18.34 -45.87 0.78
C SER A 530 17.69 -47.26 0.62
N VAL A 531 17.13 -47.53 -0.56
CA VAL A 531 16.51 -48.81 -0.89
C VAL A 531 17.52 -49.86 -1.39
N ARG A 532 18.73 -49.46 -1.79
CA ARG A 532 19.84 -50.42 -2.06
C ARG A 532 20.36 -51.09 -0.79
N ILE A 533 20.24 -50.43 0.36
CA ILE A 533 20.77 -50.92 1.64
C ILE A 533 19.84 -51.95 2.29
N SER A 534 18.53 -51.93 1.97
CA SER A 534 17.53 -52.86 2.52
C SER A 534 17.42 -54.20 1.78
N ALA A 535 17.99 -54.33 0.58
CA ALA A 535 17.98 -55.54 -0.23
C ALA A 535 19.39 -56.12 -0.41
N ASP A 536 19.81 -57.00 0.51
CA ASP A 536 20.94 -57.89 0.25
C ASP A 536 20.60 -58.77 -0.96
N GLU A 537 21.49 -58.79 -1.95
CA GLU A 537 21.39 -59.46 -3.26
C GLU A 537 20.49 -58.81 -4.33
N VAL A 538 20.96 -57.77 -5.02
CA VAL A 538 20.98 -57.66 -6.51
C VAL A 538 21.92 -56.50 -6.91
N ARG A 539 22.85 -56.74 -7.85
CA ARG A 539 23.61 -55.68 -8.53
C ARG A 539 22.65 -54.86 -9.42
N TYR A 540 22.24 -53.69 -8.95
CA TYR A 540 21.55 -52.70 -9.79
C TYR A 540 22.58 -51.86 -10.56
N PRO A 541 22.31 -51.49 -11.82
CA PRO A 541 23.22 -50.69 -12.63
C PRO A 541 23.52 -49.35 -11.93
N THR A 542 24.75 -48.86 -12.04
CA THR A 542 25.13 -47.52 -11.59
C THR A 542 24.28 -46.53 -12.38
N TRP A 543 23.37 -45.81 -11.71
CA TRP A 543 22.47 -44.89 -12.40
C TRP A 543 23.29 -43.67 -12.81
N GLU A 544 23.68 -43.59 -14.09
CA GLU A 544 24.28 -42.39 -14.67
C GLU A 544 23.30 -41.21 -14.54
N ILE A 545 23.80 -39.98 -14.42
CA ILE A 545 23.02 -38.76 -14.22
C ILE A 545 21.87 -38.64 -15.25
N GLU A 546 22.08 -39.10 -16.50
CA GLU A 546 21.06 -39.08 -17.55
C GLU A 546 19.81 -39.91 -17.19
N ASN A 547 19.98 -41.05 -16.51
CA ASN A 547 18.87 -41.92 -16.14
C ASN A 547 17.97 -41.25 -15.07
N ARG A 548 18.56 -40.52 -14.12
CA ARG A 548 17.79 -39.78 -13.09
C ARG A 548 16.96 -38.63 -13.67
N VAL A 549 17.50 -37.95 -14.69
CA VAL A 549 16.78 -36.88 -15.41
C VAL A 549 15.55 -37.44 -16.11
N ASP A 550 15.68 -38.60 -16.75
CA ASP A 550 14.57 -39.25 -17.44
C ASP A 550 13.47 -39.68 -16.46
N ILE A 551 13.84 -40.30 -15.33
CA ILE A 551 12.89 -40.69 -14.28
C ILE A 551 12.15 -39.47 -13.71
N ALA A 552 12.86 -38.39 -13.38
CA ALA A 552 12.23 -37.19 -12.85
C ALA A 552 11.23 -36.57 -13.84
N LEU A 553 11.54 -36.58 -15.14
CA LEU A 553 10.65 -36.11 -16.20
C LEU A 553 9.44 -37.04 -16.41
N GLU A 554 9.63 -38.36 -16.30
CA GLU A 554 8.52 -39.31 -16.39
C GLU A 554 7.55 -39.17 -15.21
N ILE A 555 8.07 -38.97 -14.00
CA ILE A 555 7.25 -38.68 -12.82
C ILE A 555 6.48 -37.36 -12.99
N ASP A 556 7.17 -36.28 -13.40
CA ASP A 556 6.52 -34.98 -13.63
C ASP A 556 5.41 -35.09 -14.68
N ARG A 557 5.65 -35.87 -15.74
CA ARG A 557 4.65 -36.13 -16.78
C ARG A 557 3.47 -36.93 -16.23
N ALA A 558 3.72 -38.02 -15.49
CA ALA A 558 2.66 -38.84 -14.90
C ALA A 558 1.79 -38.03 -13.92
N MET A 559 2.40 -37.16 -13.11
CA MET A 559 1.66 -36.25 -12.23
C MET A 559 0.78 -35.27 -13.01
N ARG A 560 1.25 -34.73 -14.13
CA ARG A 560 0.47 -33.76 -14.93
C ARG A 560 -0.61 -34.40 -15.80
N GLU A 561 -0.40 -35.64 -16.27
CA GLU A 561 -1.30 -36.32 -17.21
C GLU A 561 -2.28 -37.29 -16.52
N GLU A 562 -1.88 -37.93 -15.42
CA GLU A 562 -2.60 -39.07 -14.84
C GLU A 562 -3.12 -38.80 -13.41
N ALA A 563 -2.59 -37.80 -12.69
CA ALA A 563 -3.08 -37.48 -11.35
C ALA A 563 -4.49 -36.84 -11.42
N PRO A 564 -5.49 -37.38 -10.70
CA PRO A 564 -6.83 -36.82 -10.72
C PRO A 564 -6.91 -35.51 -9.92
N ALA A 565 -7.72 -34.56 -10.36
CA ALA A 565 -7.88 -33.28 -9.65
C ALA A 565 -8.34 -33.48 -8.19
N GLY A 566 -7.72 -32.77 -7.24
CA GLY A 566 -8.01 -32.91 -5.81
C GLY A 566 -7.75 -34.32 -5.29
N TRP A 567 -6.60 -34.89 -5.66
CA TRP A 567 -6.19 -36.22 -5.19
C TRP A 567 -5.64 -36.19 -3.76
N LEU A 568 -5.01 -35.09 -3.35
CA LEU A 568 -4.39 -34.94 -2.03
C LEU A 568 -5.44 -35.03 -0.91
N GLY A 569 -5.26 -35.97 0.02
CA GLY A 569 -6.19 -36.20 1.14
C GLY A 569 -7.36 -37.13 0.81
N ASP A 570 -7.52 -37.60 -0.43
CA ASP A 570 -8.50 -38.62 -0.83
C ASP A 570 -7.81 -39.97 -1.02
N SER A 571 -8.03 -40.89 -0.07
CA SER A 571 -7.37 -42.20 -0.04
C SER A 571 -7.58 -43.08 -1.28
N VAL A 572 -8.62 -42.84 -2.09
CA VAL A 572 -8.88 -43.59 -3.33
C VAL A 572 -8.10 -42.98 -4.48
N ARG A 573 -8.05 -41.64 -4.56
CA ARG A 573 -7.31 -40.91 -5.59
C ARG A 573 -5.81 -40.94 -5.35
N GLU A 574 -5.35 -40.88 -4.11
CA GLU A 574 -3.94 -41.10 -3.75
C GLU A 574 -3.42 -42.47 -4.23
N LYS A 575 -4.25 -43.52 -4.16
CA LYS A 575 -3.89 -44.83 -4.71
C LYS A 575 -3.74 -44.82 -6.22
N GLN A 576 -4.49 -43.98 -6.94
CA GLN A 576 -4.33 -43.84 -8.40
C GLN A 576 -2.99 -43.22 -8.74
N VAL A 577 -2.58 -42.19 -8.00
CA VAL A 577 -1.26 -41.57 -8.12
C VAL A 577 -0.15 -42.58 -7.80
N LEU A 578 -0.25 -43.30 -6.68
CA LEU A 578 0.71 -44.36 -6.33
C LEU A 578 0.82 -45.45 -7.40
N ASN A 579 -0.30 -45.84 -8.03
CA ASN A 579 -0.30 -46.83 -9.12
C ASN A 579 0.35 -46.31 -10.40
N ALA A 580 0.28 -45.01 -10.67
CA ALA A 580 0.97 -44.37 -11.80
C ALA A 580 2.48 -44.24 -11.56
N LEU A 581 2.90 -44.01 -10.31
CA LEU A 581 4.31 -43.89 -9.92
C LEU A 581 5.03 -45.24 -9.80
N PHE A 582 4.32 -46.30 -9.40
CA PHE A 582 4.92 -47.61 -9.12
C PHE A 582 5.71 -48.24 -10.29
N PRO A 583 5.24 -48.20 -11.55
CA PRO A 583 6.01 -48.72 -12.69
C PRO A 583 7.27 -47.90 -12.99
N ILE A 584 7.19 -46.57 -12.79
CA ILE A 584 8.30 -45.63 -13.03
C ILE A 584 9.43 -45.88 -12.02
N MET A 585 9.06 -46.26 -10.78
CA MET A 585 10.00 -46.68 -9.74
C MET A 585 10.37 -48.18 -9.84
N GLU A 586 10.26 -48.79 -11.03
CA GLU A 586 10.60 -50.20 -11.32
C GLU A 586 9.92 -51.23 -10.39
N GLY A 587 8.70 -50.94 -9.92
CA GLY A 587 7.97 -51.80 -9.00
C GLY A 587 8.49 -51.77 -7.56
N ASN A 588 9.29 -50.78 -7.20
CA ASN A 588 9.82 -50.62 -5.86
C ASN A 588 8.83 -49.87 -4.95
N ARG A 589 8.22 -50.58 -4.01
CA ARG A 589 7.20 -49.99 -3.14
C ARG A 589 7.74 -48.94 -2.17
N GLU A 590 8.93 -49.13 -1.63
CA GLU A 590 9.54 -48.19 -0.68
C GLU A 590 9.91 -46.88 -1.39
N ALA A 591 10.56 -46.97 -2.55
CA ALA A 591 10.90 -45.81 -3.37
C ALA A 591 9.64 -45.07 -3.87
N THR A 592 8.59 -45.81 -4.25
CA THR A 592 7.29 -45.23 -4.65
C THR A 592 6.63 -44.45 -3.52
N LEU A 593 6.68 -44.96 -2.28
CA LEU A 593 6.11 -44.23 -1.14
C LEU A 593 6.95 -43.00 -0.79
N ALA A 594 8.28 -43.12 -0.82
CA ALA A 594 9.18 -42.00 -0.53
C ALA A 594 9.00 -40.83 -1.52
N ILE A 595 8.92 -41.12 -2.81
CA ILE A 595 8.70 -40.07 -3.82
C ILE A 595 7.30 -39.46 -3.73
N PHE A 596 6.30 -40.29 -3.39
CA PHE A 596 4.93 -39.83 -3.16
C PHE A 596 4.83 -38.85 -1.98
N GLU A 597 5.57 -39.08 -0.90
CA GLU A 597 5.64 -38.15 0.23
C GLU A 597 6.19 -36.77 -0.17
N ILE A 598 7.16 -36.71 -1.09
CA ILE A 598 7.68 -35.44 -1.63
C ILE A 598 6.62 -34.77 -2.50
N ILE A 599 6.00 -35.52 -3.41
CA ILE A 599 4.99 -35.02 -4.35
C ILE A 599 3.81 -34.35 -3.61
N LYS A 600 3.39 -34.89 -2.46
CA LYS A 600 2.32 -34.28 -1.66
C LYS A 600 2.62 -32.85 -1.20
N ASN A 601 3.90 -32.48 -1.11
CA ASN A 601 4.33 -31.15 -0.67
C ASN A 601 4.70 -30.22 -1.84
N LEU A 602 4.51 -30.66 -3.10
CA LEU A 602 4.77 -29.87 -4.29
C LEU A 602 3.49 -29.17 -4.79
N PRO A 603 3.38 -27.83 -4.67
CA PRO A 603 2.15 -27.12 -5.02
C PRO A 603 1.81 -27.18 -6.51
N GLY A 604 2.78 -27.41 -7.41
CA GLY A 604 2.51 -27.55 -8.84
C GLY A 604 1.77 -28.84 -9.24
N TYR A 605 1.59 -29.78 -8.30
CA TYR A 605 0.85 -31.03 -8.50
C TYR A 605 -0.45 -31.14 -7.69
N GLN A 606 -0.71 -30.17 -6.82
CA GLN A 606 -1.97 -30.07 -6.05
C GLN A 606 -3.02 -29.36 -6.89
#